data_AF-A0A140GRF8-F1
#
_entry.id   AF-A0A140GRF8-F1
#
_cell.length_a   1.000
_cell.length_b   1.000
_cell.length_c   1.000
_cell.angle_alpha   90.00
_cell.angle_beta   90.00
_cell.angle_gamma   90.00
#
_symmetry.space_group_name_H-M   'P 1'
#
loop_
_entity.id
_entity.type
_entity.pdbx_description
1 polymer ?
#
loop_
_entity_poly.entity_id
_entity_poly.type
_entity_poly.pdbx_seq_one_letter_code
_entity_poly.pdbx_strand_id
1 'polypeptide(L)'
;MKEINIRLYGGKSLFSKRELPLEADIIYCDKYDKCSYYSQGKCLRVRNIRNNYCMFGECVSKKGFTHRSKKYADFKSKYENSKVYNSLRSVNLNDGALGVIDEFVTLSYPHLYITSELALDDPWKNNSYRSFFIPKNLFTVEFIYKICTFRPNALYGGEIDEFRKEVVPLFLAHLKEVMPILYDEFINKYKKFDKPINYIGRKAILKTTNPFMIEDKSEKYPDLKSKWYWDGQYLIYKEGYSGVSSVINSFEVEELKLRPADNAFVIIVDNRQVNKNTIFID
;
A
#
# COMPACT_ATOMS: atom_id res chain seq x y z
N MET A 1 18.79 -15.46 -8.21
CA MET A 1 17.81 -14.37 -7.91
C MET A 1 18.44 -13.02 -8.19
N LYS A 2 17.65 -12.00 -8.57
CA LYS A 2 18.13 -10.64 -8.86
C LYS A 2 17.99 -9.75 -7.62
N GLU A 3 18.93 -8.85 -7.37
CA GLU A 3 18.78 -7.79 -6.37
C GLU A 3 17.71 -6.79 -6.84
N ILE A 4 16.66 -6.60 -6.06
CA ILE A 4 15.50 -5.77 -6.45
C ILE A 4 15.28 -4.55 -5.56
N ASN A 5 15.81 -4.55 -4.35
CA ASN A 5 15.73 -3.42 -3.42
C ASN A 5 16.79 -3.54 -2.32
N ILE A 6 17.38 -2.42 -1.94
CA ILE A 6 18.19 -2.30 -0.72
C ILE A 6 17.58 -1.25 0.20
N ARG A 7 17.50 -1.52 1.50
CA ARG A 7 17.14 -0.53 2.52
C ARG A 7 18.09 -0.57 3.69
N LEU A 8 18.32 0.62 4.26
CA LEU A 8 19.11 0.78 5.47
C LEU A 8 18.18 1.00 6.67
N TYR A 9 18.47 0.31 7.77
CA TYR A 9 17.73 0.38 9.02
C TYR A 9 18.68 0.61 10.21
N GLY A 10 18.16 1.14 11.32
CA GLY A 10 18.95 1.44 12.50
C GLY A 10 19.66 2.79 12.42
N GLY A 11 20.83 2.90 13.07
CA GLY A 11 21.53 4.17 13.26
C GLY A 11 21.00 4.96 14.46
N LYS A 12 21.31 6.26 14.47
CA LYS A 12 20.94 7.17 15.56
C LYS A 12 19.43 7.44 15.51
N SER A 13 18.71 6.99 16.53
CA SER A 13 17.28 7.27 16.69
C SER A 13 17.07 8.71 17.20
N LEU A 14 16.03 9.37 16.71
CA LEU A 14 15.55 10.65 17.25
C LEU A 14 14.78 10.48 18.58
N PHE A 15 14.26 9.28 18.84
CA PHE A 15 13.36 9.00 19.97
C PHE A 15 13.96 8.06 21.01
N SER A 16 15.16 7.53 20.79
CA SER A 16 15.85 6.63 21.71
C SER A 16 17.29 7.07 21.94
N LYS A 17 17.73 7.04 23.21
CA LYS A 17 19.12 7.27 23.59
C LYS A 17 20.06 6.16 23.12
N ARG A 18 19.52 4.98 22.77
CA ARG A 18 20.31 3.83 22.33
C ARG A 18 20.41 3.81 20.81
N GLU A 19 21.64 3.95 20.33
CA GLU A 19 21.96 3.79 18.91
C GLU A 19 22.09 2.30 18.56
N LEU A 20 21.53 1.91 17.41
CA LEU A 20 21.72 0.59 16.82
C LEU A 20 22.72 0.68 15.66
N PRO A 21 23.56 -0.35 15.42
CA PRO A 21 24.35 -0.42 14.21
C PRO A 21 23.45 -0.30 12.98
N LEU A 22 23.91 0.41 11.96
CA LEU A 22 23.25 0.46 10.67
C LEU A 22 23.23 -0.95 10.07
N GLU A 23 22.09 -1.35 9.51
CA GLU A 23 21.88 -2.65 8.91
C GLU A 23 21.38 -2.45 7.48
N ALA A 24 21.93 -3.21 6.54
CA ALA A 24 21.49 -3.21 5.15
C ALA A 24 20.68 -4.47 4.86
N ASP A 25 19.39 -4.31 4.60
CA ASP A 25 18.52 -5.37 4.09
C ASP A 25 18.58 -5.37 2.58
N ILE A 26 19.10 -6.44 2.00
CA ILE A 26 19.21 -6.64 0.55
C ILE A 26 18.18 -7.68 0.14
N ILE A 27 17.23 -7.27 -0.71
CA ILE A 27 16.13 -8.13 -1.14
C ILE A 27 16.43 -8.68 -2.53
N TYR A 28 16.34 -10.00 -2.64
CA TYR A 28 16.49 -10.74 -3.88
C TYR A 28 15.17 -11.41 -4.27
N CYS A 29 14.86 -11.43 -5.56
CA CYS A 29 13.69 -12.11 -6.10
C CYS A 29 13.94 -12.51 -7.55
N ASP A 30 13.44 -13.66 -7.98
CA ASP A 30 13.46 -14.13 -9.37
C ASP A 30 12.09 -14.03 -10.07
N LYS A 31 11.01 -13.75 -9.32
CA LYS A 31 9.64 -13.56 -9.83
C LYS A 31 9.19 -12.09 -9.86
N TYR A 32 10.12 -11.14 -9.79
CA TYR A 32 9.81 -9.72 -9.66
C TYR A 32 9.08 -9.15 -10.88
N ASP A 33 9.39 -9.65 -12.07
CA ASP A 33 8.79 -9.29 -13.35
C ASP A 33 7.34 -9.78 -13.52
N LYS A 34 6.94 -10.77 -12.71
CA LYS A 34 5.59 -11.34 -12.67
C LYS A 34 4.87 -11.09 -11.34
N CYS A 35 5.24 -10.03 -10.62
CA CYS A 35 4.73 -9.70 -9.30
C CYS A 35 3.94 -8.40 -9.34
N SER A 36 2.64 -8.46 -9.02
CA SER A 36 1.76 -7.27 -9.02
C SER A 36 2.19 -6.22 -7.99
N TYR A 37 2.75 -6.64 -6.85
CA TYR A 37 3.29 -5.70 -5.88
C TYR A 37 4.53 -4.97 -6.43
N TYR A 38 5.42 -5.68 -7.13
CA TYR A 38 6.63 -5.09 -7.68
C TYR A 38 6.32 -4.03 -8.74
N SER A 39 5.35 -4.30 -9.63
CA SER A 39 4.88 -3.30 -10.62
C SER A 39 4.28 -2.05 -9.98
N GLN A 40 3.81 -2.15 -8.74
CA GLN A 40 3.30 -1.03 -7.94
C GLN A 40 4.38 -0.37 -7.07
N GLY A 41 5.66 -0.74 -7.22
CA GLY A 41 6.75 -0.24 -6.38
C GLY A 41 6.68 -0.73 -4.93
N LYS A 42 6.06 -1.89 -4.69
CA LYS A 42 5.89 -2.52 -3.37
C LYS A 42 6.57 -3.90 -3.33
N CYS A 43 6.88 -4.38 -2.14
CA CYS A 43 7.37 -5.74 -1.95
C CYS A 43 7.01 -6.27 -0.56
N LEU A 44 6.56 -7.53 -0.50
CA LEU A 44 6.30 -8.21 0.77
C LEU A 44 7.57 -8.34 1.63
N ARG A 45 8.76 -8.53 1.05
CA ARG A 45 10.01 -8.68 1.83
C ARG A 45 10.56 -7.39 2.42
N VAL A 46 10.02 -6.21 2.06
CA VAL A 46 10.41 -4.95 2.71
C VAL A 46 9.86 -4.95 4.14
N ARG A 47 10.74 -4.73 5.12
CA ARG A 47 10.43 -4.76 6.55
C ARG A 47 9.26 -3.85 6.89
N ASN A 48 8.24 -4.37 7.57
CA ASN A 48 7.18 -3.61 8.21
C ASN A 48 6.93 -4.14 9.63
N ILE A 49 5.91 -3.64 10.33
CA ILE A 49 5.59 -4.01 11.72
C ILE A 49 5.17 -5.50 11.83
N ARG A 50 4.61 -6.08 10.77
CA ARG A 50 4.28 -7.50 10.69
C ARG A 50 5.45 -8.26 10.06
N ASN A 51 5.72 -9.46 10.54
CA ASN A 51 6.76 -10.31 9.93
C ASN A 51 6.28 -10.79 8.56
N ASN A 52 6.59 -10.01 7.51
CA ASN A 52 6.19 -10.35 6.16
C ASN A 52 7.00 -11.53 5.63
N TYR A 53 6.31 -12.40 4.90
CA TYR A 53 6.90 -13.55 4.23
C TYR A 53 6.54 -13.51 2.75
N CYS A 54 7.52 -13.84 1.90
CA CYS A 54 7.29 -14.14 0.50
C CYS A 54 8.10 -15.37 0.15
N MET A 55 7.43 -16.41 -0.36
CA MET A 55 8.10 -17.67 -0.71
C MET A 55 9.07 -17.54 -1.91
N PHE A 56 8.94 -16.48 -2.72
CA PHE A 56 9.79 -16.22 -3.89
C PHE A 56 10.93 -15.23 -3.63
N GLY A 57 10.86 -14.50 -2.52
CA GLY A 57 11.83 -13.46 -2.20
C GLY A 57 12.70 -13.88 -1.03
N GLU A 58 13.96 -13.48 -1.07
CA GLU A 58 14.91 -13.63 0.03
C GLU A 58 15.36 -12.25 0.52
N CYS A 59 15.64 -12.15 1.81
CA CYS A 59 16.23 -10.95 2.41
C CYS A 59 17.52 -11.34 3.12
N VAL A 60 18.63 -10.69 2.76
CA VAL A 60 19.92 -10.86 3.40
C VAL A 60 20.24 -9.56 4.15
N SER A 61 20.25 -9.64 5.47
CA SER A 61 20.65 -8.53 6.33
C SER A 61 22.15 -8.54 6.56
N LYS A 62 22.82 -7.44 6.20
CA LYS A 62 24.24 -7.20 6.50
C LYS A 62 24.34 -6.23 7.66
N LYS A 63 24.87 -6.71 8.79
CA LYS A 63 25.14 -5.86 9.96
C LYS A 63 26.32 -4.93 9.66
N GLY A 64 26.10 -3.64 9.81
CA GLY A 64 27.11 -2.60 9.65
C GLY A 64 27.58 -2.06 10.98
N PHE A 65 27.74 -0.74 11.05
CA PHE A 65 28.41 -0.05 12.15
C PHE A 65 27.50 1.02 12.78
N THR A 66 27.83 1.46 13.99
CA THR A 66 27.23 2.67 14.58
C THR A 66 27.87 3.93 13.97
N HIS A 67 27.20 5.06 14.07
CA HIS A 67 27.59 6.36 13.52
C HIS A 67 28.97 6.83 14.00
N ARG A 68 29.40 6.42 15.20
CA ARG A 68 30.74 6.76 15.73
C ARG A 68 31.88 5.97 15.06
N SER A 69 31.58 4.91 14.32
CA SER A 69 32.59 4.11 13.63
C SER A 69 33.11 4.85 12.39
N LYS A 70 34.43 4.82 12.18
CA LYS A 70 35.06 5.36 10.96
C LYS A 70 34.52 4.70 9.68
N LYS A 71 34.06 3.44 9.75
CA LYS A 71 33.52 2.68 8.62
C LYS A 71 32.03 2.93 8.35
N TYR A 72 31.36 3.77 9.15
CA TYR A 72 29.93 4.03 9.02
C TYR A 72 29.59 4.67 7.68
N ALA A 73 30.30 5.75 7.32
CA ALA A 73 30.06 6.49 6.09
C ALA A 73 30.28 5.61 4.85
N ASP A 74 31.37 4.84 4.83
CA ASP A 74 31.68 3.91 3.74
C ASP A 74 30.61 2.83 3.60
N PHE A 75 30.17 2.23 4.72
CA PHE A 75 29.11 1.23 4.72
C PHE A 75 27.80 1.81 4.19
N LYS A 76 27.40 3.00 4.66
CA LYS A 76 26.19 3.68 4.22
C LYS A 76 26.24 3.98 2.72
N SER A 77 27.30 4.66 2.26
CA SER A 77 27.50 5.06 0.87
C SER A 77 27.51 3.87 -0.09
N LYS A 78 28.12 2.74 0.30
CA LYS A 78 28.11 1.50 -0.48
C LYS A 78 26.71 1.07 -0.93
N TYR A 79 25.71 1.19 -0.05
CA TYR A 79 24.34 0.76 -0.34
C TYR A 79 23.47 1.89 -0.90
N GLU A 80 23.65 3.13 -0.46
CA GLU A 80 22.88 4.28 -0.96
C GLU A 80 23.14 4.56 -2.45
N ASN A 81 24.34 4.26 -2.94
CA ASN A 81 24.69 4.43 -4.35
C ASN A 81 24.15 3.31 -5.26
N SER A 82 23.45 2.29 -4.73
CA SER A 82 22.84 1.27 -5.57
C SER A 82 21.63 1.83 -6.33
N LYS A 83 21.47 1.41 -7.59
CA LYS A 83 20.32 1.79 -8.43
C LYS A 83 18.97 1.34 -7.86
N VAL A 84 18.98 0.32 -7.00
CA VAL A 84 17.78 -0.21 -6.34
C VAL A 84 17.69 0.20 -4.88
N TYR A 85 18.46 1.21 -4.46
CA TYR A 85 18.35 1.75 -3.12
C TYR A 85 16.98 2.40 -2.90
N ASN A 86 16.25 1.91 -1.89
CA ASN A 86 14.95 2.40 -1.48
C ASN A 86 13.91 2.48 -2.62
N SER A 87 14.04 1.61 -3.62
CA SER A 87 13.18 1.59 -4.82
C SER A 87 11.78 1.03 -4.53
N LEU A 88 11.64 0.19 -3.50
CA LEU A 88 10.39 -0.47 -3.15
C LEU A 88 9.92 -0.08 -1.75
N ARG A 89 8.60 -0.02 -1.57
CA ARG A 89 7.91 0.18 -0.28
C ARG A 89 7.40 -1.14 0.27
N SER A 90 7.12 -1.20 1.57
CA SER A 90 6.42 -2.35 2.16
C SER A 90 4.97 -2.39 1.69
N VAL A 91 4.44 -3.59 1.49
CA VAL A 91 2.99 -3.78 1.38
C VAL A 91 2.36 -3.56 2.76
N ASN A 92 1.26 -2.82 2.82
CA ASN A 92 0.47 -2.66 4.03
C ASN A 92 -0.42 -3.89 4.23
N LEU A 93 -0.04 -4.78 5.15
CA LEU A 93 -0.84 -5.97 5.47
C LEU A 93 -1.82 -5.72 6.63
N ASN A 94 -1.87 -4.51 7.20
CA ASN A 94 -2.77 -4.21 8.32
C ASN A 94 -4.21 -4.11 7.85
N ASP A 95 -4.44 -3.41 6.74
CA ASP A 95 -5.79 -3.14 6.23
C ASP A 95 -6.24 -4.23 5.24
N GLY A 96 -5.28 -4.92 4.63
CA GLY A 96 -5.52 -6.03 3.73
C GLY A 96 -4.79 -5.85 2.41
N ALA A 97 -4.34 -6.95 1.83
CA ALA A 97 -3.64 -6.94 0.56
C ALA A 97 -4.01 -8.17 -0.27
N LEU A 98 -4.13 -7.97 -1.58
CA LEU A 98 -4.26 -9.01 -2.59
C LEU A 98 -3.25 -8.72 -3.70
N GLY A 99 -2.61 -9.76 -4.20
CA GLY A 99 -1.66 -9.66 -5.29
C GLY A 99 -1.54 -10.97 -6.04
N VAL A 100 -0.86 -10.91 -7.18
CA VAL A 100 -0.52 -12.07 -8.00
C VAL A 100 0.99 -12.11 -8.17
N ILE A 101 1.59 -13.27 -7.92
CA ILE A 101 3.02 -13.52 -8.14
C ILE A 101 3.16 -14.82 -8.91
N ASP A 102 3.56 -14.72 -10.18
CA ASP A 102 3.64 -15.86 -11.12
C ASP A 102 2.32 -16.66 -11.13
N GLU A 103 2.32 -17.93 -10.74
CA GLU A 103 1.14 -18.82 -10.71
C GLU A 103 0.36 -18.81 -9.38
N PHE A 104 0.63 -17.85 -8.49
CA PHE A 104 0.01 -17.78 -7.17
C PHE A 104 -0.75 -16.47 -6.97
N VAL A 105 -1.93 -16.59 -6.36
CA VAL A 105 -2.64 -15.48 -5.74
C VAL A 105 -2.16 -15.40 -4.29
N THR A 106 -1.75 -14.20 -3.87
CA THR A 106 -1.35 -13.95 -2.50
C THR A 106 -2.27 -12.96 -1.83
N LEU A 107 -2.68 -13.26 -0.61
CA LEU A 107 -3.55 -12.42 0.17
C LEU A 107 -3.20 -12.41 1.65
N SER A 108 -3.49 -11.31 2.30
CA SER A 108 -3.44 -11.18 3.76
C SER A 108 -4.50 -10.17 4.14
N TYR A 109 -5.50 -10.59 4.91
CA TYR A 109 -6.58 -9.72 5.38
C TYR A 109 -6.78 -9.90 6.87
N PRO A 110 -7.20 -8.85 7.60
CA PRO A 110 -7.62 -8.98 8.98
C PRO A 110 -8.67 -10.08 9.15
N HIS A 111 -8.57 -10.79 10.26
CA HIS A 111 -9.53 -11.81 10.66
C HIS A 111 -9.70 -13.00 9.71
N LEU A 112 -8.79 -13.17 8.75
CA LEU A 112 -8.80 -14.27 7.81
C LEU A 112 -7.57 -15.16 8.02
N TYR A 113 -7.80 -16.42 8.37
CA TYR A 113 -6.78 -17.46 8.30
C TYR A 113 -7.19 -18.54 7.29
N ILE A 114 -6.22 -19.00 6.50
CA ILE A 114 -6.43 -20.00 5.45
C ILE A 114 -5.47 -21.18 5.70
N THR A 115 -6.00 -22.39 5.83
CA THR A 115 -5.19 -23.61 5.98
C THR A 115 -4.57 -24.06 4.65
N SER A 116 -3.65 -25.03 4.69
CA SER A 116 -3.10 -25.66 3.49
C SER A 116 -4.16 -26.30 2.59
N GLU A 117 -5.27 -26.75 3.18
CA GLU A 117 -6.42 -27.39 2.51
C GLU A 117 -7.47 -26.36 2.07
N LEU A 118 -7.17 -25.06 2.16
CA LEU A 118 -8.08 -23.96 1.83
C LEU A 118 -9.34 -23.93 2.71
N ALA A 119 -9.24 -24.42 3.95
CA ALA A 119 -10.25 -24.16 4.97
C ALA A 119 -10.02 -22.77 5.56
N LEU A 120 -11.12 -22.10 5.94
CA LEU A 120 -11.08 -20.80 6.62
C LEU A 120 -11.22 -21.02 8.12
N ASP A 121 -10.37 -20.35 8.89
CA ASP A 121 -10.36 -20.50 10.35
C ASP A 121 -10.23 -19.15 11.06
N ASP A 122 -10.54 -19.17 12.35
CA ASP A 122 -10.47 -17.99 13.20
C ASP A 122 -9.01 -17.56 13.41
N PRO A 123 -8.70 -16.26 13.34
CA PRO A 123 -7.34 -15.74 13.37
C PRO A 123 -6.61 -16.06 14.69
N TRP A 124 -7.33 -16.20 15.80
CA TRP A 124 -6.72 -16.44 17.12
C TRP A 124 -6.24 -17.88 17.32
N LYS A 125 -6.77 -18.85 16.54
CA LYS A 125 -6.32 -20.25 16.60
C LYS A 125 -4.94 -20.43 16.00
N ASN A 126 -4.55 -19.53 15.10
CA ASN A 126 -3.29 -19.62 14.38
C ASN A 126 -2.55 -18.29 14.48
N ASN A 127 -1.50 -18.28 15.29
CA ASN A 127 -0.79 -17.08 15.73
C ASN A 127 0.13 -16.46 14.66
N SER A 128 -0.22 -16.59 13.37
CA SER A 128 0.63 -16.17 12.26
C SER A 128 -0.13 -15.24 11.32
N TYR A 129 0.10 -13.94 11.48
CA TYR A 129 -0.18 -12.93 10.46
C TYR A 129 0.76 -13.19 9.28
N ARG A 130 0.31 -13.99 8.31
CA ARG A 130 1.11 -14.35 7.13
C ARG A 130 0.35 -13.99 5.86
N SER A 131 1.12 -13.72 4.81
CA SER A 131 0.60 -13.73 3.45
C SER A 131 0.38 -15.19 3.05
N PHE A 132 -0.83 -15.51 2.63
CA PHE A 132 -1.15 -16.82 2.04
C PHE A 132 -0.73 -16.82 0.57
N PHE A 133 -0.37 -17.99 0.04
CA PHE A 133 0.01 -18.20 -1.35
C PHE A 133 -0.81 -19.36 -1.89
N ILE A 134 -1.80 -19.04 -2.70
CA ILE A 134 -2.78 -19.99 -3.23
C ILE A 134 -2.51 -20.16 -4.72
N PRO A 135 -2.28 -21.38 -5.22
CA PRO A 135 -2.20 -21.64 -6.66
C PRO A 135 -3.41 -21.06 -7.39
N LYS A 136 -3.20 -20.35 -8.51
CA LYS A 136 -4.29 -19.66 -9.24
C LYS A 136 -5.45 -20.59 -9.61
N ASN A 137 -5.15 -21.83 -9.98
CA ASN A 137 -6.16 -22.84 -10.32
C ASN A 137 -7.05 -23.24 -9.13
N LEU A 138 -6.63 -22.98 -7.89
CA LEU A 138 -7.41 -23.23 -6.68
C LEU A 138 -8.12 -21.97 -6.16
N PHE A 139 -7.74 -20.78 -6.64
CA PHE A 139 -8.38 -19.52 -6.27
C PHE A 139 -9.63 -19.27 -7.12
N THR A 140 -10.66 -20.10 -6.90
CA THR A 140 -11.90 -20.16 -7.69
C THR A 140 -12.99 -19.24 -7.17
N VAL A 141 -14.05 -19.02 -7.96
CA VAL A 141 -15.24 -18.25 -7.52
C VAL A 141 -15.91 -18.86 -6.29
N GLU A 142 -15.88 -20.18 -6.14
CA GLU A 142 -16.38 -20.89 -4.96
C GLU A 142 -15.53 -20.59 -3.73
N PHE A 143 -14.21 -20.52 -3.89
CA PHE A 143 -13.31 -20.18 -2.79
C PHE A 143 -13.48 -18.71 -2.37
N ILE A 144 -13.59 -17.80 -3.34
CA ILE A 144 -13.92 -16.38 -3.09
C ILE A 144 -15.26 -16.27 -2.34
N TYR A 145 -16.27 -17.05 -2.73
CA TYR A 145 -17.55 -17.09 -2.01
C TYR A 145 -17.40 -17.53 -0.56
N LYS A 146 -16.56 -18.54 -0.29
CA LYS A 146 -16.24 -18.96 1.09
C LYS A 146 -15.64 -17.80 1.89
N ILE A 147 -14.68 -17.05 1.31
CA ILE A 147 -14.10 -15.88 1.98
C ILE A 147 -15.18 -14.83 2.27
N CYS A 148 -15.97 -14.44 1.28
CA CYS A 148 -16.98 -13.39 1.42
C CYS A 148 -18.14 -13.75 2.35
N THR A 149 -18.33 -15.04 2.67
CA THR A 149 -19.39 -15.53 3.58
C THR A 149 -18.84 -16.00 4.93
N PHE A 150 -17.53 -15.93 5.12
CA PHE A 150 -16.88 -16.32 6.36
C PHE A 150 -17.31 -15.40 7.52
N ARG A 151 -17.49 -16.03 8.70
CA ARG A 151 -17.90 -15.37 9.94
C ARG A 151 -16.85 -15.65 11.01
N PRO A 152 -15.74 -14.89 11.03
CA PRO A 152 -14.69 -15.08 12.02
C PRO A 152 -15.21 -14.74 13.41
N ASN A 153 -14.80 -15.53 14.41
CA ASN A 153 -15.11 -15.31 15.81
C ASN A 153 -13.91 -14.76 16.56
N ALA A 154 -14.18 -13.89 17.54
CA ALA A 154 -13.17 -13.43 18.48
C ALA A 154 -12.77 -14.54 19.48
N LEU A 155 -11.62 -14.37 20.14
CA LEU A 155 -11.08 -15.34 21.12
C LEU A 155 -12.07 -15.68 22.24
N TYR A 156 -12.84 -14.69 22.70
CA TYR A 156 -13.83 -14.83 23.78
C TYR A 156 -15.26 -15.05 23.26
N GLY A 157 -15.41 -15.42 21.99
CA GLY A 157 -16.71 -15.54 21.31
C GLY A 157 -17.22 -14.23 20.74
N GLY A 158 -18.27 -14.32 19.93
CA GLY A 158 -18.84 -13.20 19.18
C GLY A 158 -18.25 -13.08 17.77
N GLU A 159 -19.13 -12.80 16.80
CA GLU A 159 -18.77 -12.58 15.40
C GLU A 159 -18.04 -11.24 15.23
N ILE A 160 -16.94 -11.25 14.47
CA ILE A 160 -16.21 -10.04 14.09
C ILE A 160 -16.90 -9.44 12.86
N ASP A 161 -17.95 -8.65 13.12
CA ASP A 161 -18.77 -8.02 12.08
C ASP A 161 -17.98 -7.11 11.11
N GLU A 162 -16.90 -6.51 11.60
CA GLU A 162 -15.97 -5.67 10.83
C GLU A 162 -15.47 -6.40 9.58
N PHE A 163 -15.24 -7.71 9.68
CA PHE A 163 -14.81 -8.52 8.54
C PHE A 163 -15.78 -8.39 7.35
N ARG A 164 -17.10 -8.45 7.61
CA ARG A 164 -18.09 -8.36 6.53
C ARG A 164 -18.37 -6.93 6.10
N LYS A 165 -18.29 -5.97 7.02
CA LYS A 165 -18.63 -4.56 6.76
C LYS A 165 -17.50 -3.81 6.06
N GLU A 166 -16.26 -4.18 6.34
CA GLU A 166 -15.08 -3.43 5.90
C GLU A 166 -14.12 -4.31 5.08
N VAL A 167 -13.73 -5.46 5.61
CA VAL A 167 -12.72 -6.34 4.97
C VAL A 167 -13.24 -6.95 3.67
N VAL A 168 -14.47 -7.47 3.63
CA VAL A 168 -15.05 -8.09 2.41
C VAL A 168 -15.21 -7.07 1.27
N PRO A 169 -15.78 -5.87 1.47
CA PRO A 169 -15.82 -4.84 0.43
C PRO A 169 -14.43 -4.46 -0.09
N LEU A 170 -13.45 -4.29 0.81
CA LEU A 170 -12.07 -3.99 0.41
C LEU A 170 -11.43 -5.14 -0.38
N PHE A 171 -11.64 -6.37 0.05
CA PHE A 171 -11.19 -7.57 -0.67
C PHE A 171 -11.75 -7.63 -2.09
N LEU A 172 -13.05 -7.36 -2.25
CA LEU A 172 -13.69 -7.31 -3.57
C LEU A 172 -13.18 -6.16 -4.44
N ALA A 173 -12.86 -5.01 -3.84
CA ALA A 173 -12.21 -3.90 -4.53
C ALA A 173 -10.83 -4.31 -5.07
N HIS A 174 -10.00 -4.91 -4.21
CA HIS A 174 -8.70 -5.41 -4.63
C HIS A 174 -8.81 -6.55 -5.67
N LEU A 175 -9.81 -7.43 -5.55
CA LEU A 175 -10.06 -8.48 -6.56
C LEU A 175 -10.38 -7.87 -7.92
N LYS A 176 -11.20 -6.82 -7.96
CA LYS A 176 -11.50 -6.08 -9.20
C LYS A 176 -10.25 -5.42 -9.80
N GLU A 177 -9.37 -4.88 -8.96
CA GLU A 177 -8.14 -4.22 -9.39
C GLU A 177 -7.10 -5.21 -9.93
N VAL A 178 -6.92 -6.34 -9.25
CA VAL A 178 -5.83 -7.30 -9.52
C VAL A 178 -6.25 -8.40 -10.48
N MET A 179 -7.51 -8.84 -10.44
CA MET A 179 -8.05 -9.95 -11.22
C MET A 179 -9.47 -9.63 -11.74
N PRO A 180 -9.62 -8.59 -12.59
CA PRO A 180 -10.94 -8.08 -13.01
C PRO A 180 -11.82 -9.15 -13.67
N ILE A 181 -11.23 -10.05 -14.47
CA ILE A 181 -11.98 -11.13 -15.13
C ILE A 181 -12.63 -12.08 -14.09
N LEU A 182 -11.85 -12.49 -13.08
CA LEU A 182 -12.34 -13.37 -12.01
C LEU A 182 -13.35 -12.66 -11.10
N TYR A 183 -13.17 -11.35 -10.89
CA TYR A 183 -14.17 -10.52 -10.21
C TYR A 183 -15.50 -10.53 -10.98
N ASP A 184 -15.49 -10.29 -12.28
CA ASP A 184 -16.70 -10.27 -13.11
C ASP A 184 -17.40 -11.64 -13.11
N GLU A 185 -16.65 -12.73 -13.21
CA GLU A 185 -17.18 -14.10 -13.06
C GLU A 185 -17.84 -14.31 -11.69
N PHE A 186 -17.18 -13.88 -10.61
CA PHE A 186 -17.70 -14.00 -9.25
C PHE A 186 -19.00 -13.21 -9.06
N ILE A 187 -19.05 -11.95 -9.50
CA ILE A 187 -20.23 -11.10 -9.39
C ILE A 187 -21.38 -11.61 -10.27
N ASN A 188 -21.08 -12.15 -11.45
CA ASN A 188 -22.09 -12.77 -12.30
C ASN A 188 -22.73 -13.99 -11.64
N LYS A 189 -21.95 -14.81 -10.95
CA LYS A 189 -22.45 -15.97 -10.22
C LYS A 189 -23.15 -15.62 -8.91
N TYR A 190 -22.65 -14.62 -8.18
CA TYR A 190 -23.12 -14.25 -6.84
C TYR A 190 -23.52 -12.76 -6.77
N LYS A 191 -24.60 -12.42 -7.49
CA LYS A 191 -25.12 -11.05 -7.63
C LYS A 191 -25.36 -10.29 -6.32
N LYS A 192 -25.54 -10.96 -5.18
CA LYS A 192 -25.67 -10.31 -3.86
C LYS A 192 -24.45 -9.50 -3.43
N PHE A 193 -23.28 -9.77 -4.02
CA PHE A 193 -22.04 -9.03 -3.79
C PHE A 193 -21.82 -7.91 -4.80
N ASP A 194 -22.71 -7.73 -5.78
CA ASP A 194 -22.69 -6.62 -6.74
C ASP A 194 -23.13 -5.33 -6.05
N LYS A 195 -22.20 -4.76 -5.29
CA LYS A 195 -22.39 -3.49 -4.59
C LYS A 195 -21.37 -2.48 -5.11
N PRO A 196 -21.74 -1.19 -5.21
CA PRO A 196 -20.78 -0.15 -5.52
C PRO A 196 -19.61 -0.20 -4.54
N ILE A 197 -18.39 -0.26 -5.07
CA ILE A 197 -17.17 -0.20 -4.28
C ILE A 197 -17.01 1.24 -3.78
N ASN A 198 -16.70 1.38 -2.49
CA ASN A 198 -16.35 2.65 -1.88
C ASN A 198 -14.83 2.76 -1.75
N TYR A 199 -14.25 3.77 -2.38
CA TYR A 199 -12.82 4.06 -2.39
C TYR A 199 -12.44 5.20 -1.44
N ILE A 200 -13.41 5.84 -0.76
CA ILE A 200 -13.16 6.92 0.19
C ILE A 200 -12.16 6.45 1.27
N GLY A 201 -11.16 7.29 1.55
CA GLY A 201 -10.07 7.02 2.49
C GLY A 201 -8.83 6.38 1.87
N ARG A 202 -8.93 5.79 0.66
CA ARG A 202 -7.79 5.16 -0.02
C ARG A 202 -6.84 6.18 -0.62
N LYS A 203 -5.57 5.80 -0.77
CA LYS A 203 -4.52 6.64 -1.37
C LYS A 203 -4.32 6.28 -2.83
N ALA A 204 -4.42 7.26 -3.73
CA ALA A 204 -4.22 7.06 -5.15
C ALA A 204 -3.18 8.03 -5.73
N ILE A 205 -2.47 7.61 -6.79
CA ILE A 205 -1.60 8.51 -7.56
C ILE A 205 -2.47 9.58 -8.22
N LEU A 206 -2.22 10.84 -7.90
CA LEU A 206 -3.04 11.98 -8.33
C LEU A 206 -3.23 12.00 -9.85
N LYS A 207 -2.15 11.77 -10.60
CA LYS A 207 -2.16 11.76 -12.08
C LYS A 207 -3.06 10.69 -12.72
N THR A 208 -3.53 9.72 -11.94
CA THR A 208 -4.36 8.61 -12.41
C THR A 208 -5.84 8.77 -12.05
N THR A 209 -6.18 9.85 -11.35
CA THR A 209 -7.55 10.18 -10.92
C THR A 209 -8.26 11.09 -11.93
N ASN A 210 -9.60 11.13 -11.87
CA ASN A 210 -10.39 12.14 -12.59
C ASN A 210 -10.06 13.55 -12.07
N PRO A 211 -10.38 14.63 -12.81
CA PRO A 211 -10.34 16.00 -12.30
C PRO A 211 -11.30 16.26 -11.12
N PHE A 212 -10.88 17.02 -10.11
CA PHE A 212 -11.71 17.36 -8.93
C PHE A 212 -11.16 18.52 -8.10
N MET A 213 -11.97 18.99 -7.15
CA MET A 213 -11.58 19.98 -6.14
C MET A 213 -10.88 19.33 -4.94
N ILE A 214 -9.69 19.80 -4.62
CA ILE A 214 -8.91 19.44 -3.44
C ILE A 214 -9.02 20.57 -2.43
N GLU A 215 -9.34 20.22 -1.18
CA GLU A 215 -9.33 21.15 -0.06
C GLU A 215 -8.22 20.74 0.90
N ASP A 216 -7.23 21.61 1.11
CA ASP A 216 -6.26 21.42 2.18
C ASP A 216 -6.88 21.80 3.52
N LYS A 217 -7.06 20.80 4.39
CA LYS A 217 -7.62 20.96 5.73
C LYS A 217 -6.54 20.64 6.75
N SER A 218 -5.80 21.67 7.14
CA SER A 218 -4.90 21.57 8.30
C SER A 218 -5.68 21.81 9.59
N GLU A 219 -5.77 20.80 10.46
CA GLU A 219 -6.35 20.97 11.80
C GLU A 219 -5.50 21.90 12.68
N LYS A 220 -4.18 21.87 12.49
CA LYS A 220 -3.23 22.69 13.25
C LYS A 220 -3.18 24.14 12.78
N TYR A 221 -3.51 24.39 11.50
CA TYR A 221 -3.51 25.72 10.90
C TYR A 221 -4.80 25.95 10.08
N PRO A 222 -5.95 26.15 10.74
CA PRO A 222 -7.25 26.30 10.07
C PRO A 222 -7.30 27.50 9.11
N ASP A 223 -6.48 28.52 9.35
CA ASP A 223 -6.40 29.74 8.55
C ASP A 223 -5.58 29.56 7.26
N LEU A 224 -4.84 28.45 7.14
CA LEU A 224 -4.05 28.11 5.94
C LEU A 224 -4.82 27.22 4.96
N LYS A 225 -6.15 27.16 5.08
CA LYS A 225 -7.00 26.42 4.14
C LYS A 225 -6.80 26.96 2.73
N SER A 226 -6.66 26.06 1.77
CA SER A 226 -6.58 26.39 0.36
C SER A 226 -7.41 25.42 -0.46
N LYS A 227 -7.99 25.91 -1.55
CA LYS A 227 -8.70 25.08 -2.51
C LYS A 227 -7.98 25.09 -3.85
N TRP A 228 -7.81 23.90 -4.38
CA TRP A 228 -7.12 23.64 -5.63
C TRP A 228 -8.01 22.82 -6.54
N TYR A 229 -7.95 23.06 -7.84
CA TYR A 229 -8.60 22.22 -8.83
C TYR A 229 -7.54 21.39 -9.55
N TRP A 230 -7.67 20.07 -9.48
CA TRP A 230 -6.91 19.16 -10.33
C TRP A 230 -7.60 19.05 -11.68
N ASP A 231 -6.93 19.46 -12.76
CA ASP A 231 -7.47 19.42 -14.13
C ASP A 231 -7.06 18.19 -14.95
N GLY A 232 -6.21 17.32 -14.38
CA GLY A 232 -5.59 16.18 -15.07
C GLY A 232 -4.11 16.36 -15.41
N GLN A 233 -3.58 17.59 -15.33
CA GLN A 233 -2.18 17.92 -15.59
C GLN A 233 -1.56 18.82 -14.52
N TYR A 234 -2.32 19.81 -14.02
CA TYR A 234 -1.91 20.79 -13.03
C TYR A 234 -2.90 20.86 -11.86
N LEU A 235 -2.37 21.20 -10.69
CA LEU A 235 -3.16 21.73 -9.60
C LEU A 235 -3.25 23.25 -9.78
N ILE A 236 -4.46 23.72 -10.03
CA ILE A 236 -4.75 25.14 -10.27
C ILE A 236 -5.29 25.72 -8.96
N TYR A 237 -4.62 26.72 -8.42
CA TYR A 237 -5.08 27.45 -7.25
C TYR A 237 -6.43 28.12 -7.53
N LYS A 238 -7.36 28.04 -6.58
CA LYS A 238 -8.68 28.69 -6.69
C LYS A 238 -8.91 29.74 -5.60
N GLU A 239 -8.66 29.39 -4.35
CA GLU A 239 -8.90 30.29 -3.22
C GLU A 239 -8.15 29.86 -1.96
N GLY A 240 -8.05 30.78 -0.99
CA GLY A 240 -7.46 30.56 0.33
C GLY A 240 -6.01 31.00 0.48
N TYR A 241 -5.21 30.23 1.19
CA TYR A 241 -3.79 30.52 1.39
C TYR A 241 -2.94 29.96 0.24
N SER A 242 -2.31 30.82 -0.55
CA SER A 242 -1.50 30.39 -1.71
C SER A 242 -0.07 29.97 -1.35
N GLY A 243 0.43 30.35 -0.16
CA GLY A 243 1.81 30.09 0.27
C GLY A 243 2.89 30.84 -0.52
N VAL A 244 2.49 31.71 -1.45
CA VAL A 244 3.44 32.52 -2.24
C VAL A 244 4.00 33.63 -1.36
N SER A 245 5.32 33.63 -1.18
CA SER A 245 6.02 34.70 -0.45
C SER A 245 6.04 35.99 -1.28
N SER A 246 5.81 37.13 -0.63
CA SER A 246 5.83 38.44 -1.29
C SER A 246 7.22 38.75 -1.83
N VAL A 247 7.34 38.91 -3.15
CA VAL A 247 8.54 39.44 -3.80
C VAL A 247 8.54 40.98 -3.76
N ILE A 248 7.35 41.59 -3.73
CA ILE A 248 7.13 43.03 -3.67
C ILE A 248 6.02 43.35 -2.64
N ASN A 249 5.95 44.60 -2.20
CA ASN A 249 5.08 45.06 -1.11
C ASN A 249 3.57 44.90 -1.39
N SER A 250 3.16 44.68 -2.64
CA SER A 250 1.77 44.40 -3.02
C SER A 250 1.74 43.68 -4.36
N PHE A 251 0.99 42.59 -4.45
CA PHE A 251 0.78 41.83 -5.69
C PHE A 251 -0.56 41.11 -5.64
N GLU A 252 -1.10 40.83 -6.82
CA GLU A 252 -2.23 39.91 -7.02
C GLU A 252 -1.71 38.67 -7.75
N VAL A 253 -2.19 37.50 -7.34
CA VAL A 253 -1.84 36.24 -8.02
C VAL A 253 -2.86 36.00 -9.12
N GLU A 254 -2.51 36.35 -10.37
CA GLU A 254 -3.37 36.07 -11.53
C GLU A 254 -3.54 34.56 -11.76
N GLU A 255 -2.44 33.80 -11.73
CA GLU A 255 -2.46 32.36 -11.94
C GLU A 255 -1.36 31.66 -11.12
N LEU A 256 -1.74 30.59 -10.42
CA LEU A 256 -0.80 29.70 -9.74
C LEU A 256 -1.14 28.25 -10.09
N LYS A 257 -0.17 27.57 -10.73
CA LYS A 257 -0.27 26.18 -11.16
C LYS A 257 0.90 25.38 -10.61
N LEU A 258 0.60 24.22 -10.02
CA LEU A 258 1.61 23.23 -9.63
C LEU A 258 1.55 22.05 -10.58
N ARG A 259 2.71 21.62 -11.07
CA ARG A 259 2.83 20.36 -11.81
C ARG A 259 3.24 19.26 -10.83
N PRO A 260 2.35 18.29 -10.52
CA PRO A 260 2.70 17.24 -9.57
C PRO A 260 3.82 16.34 -10.10
N ALA A 261 4.66 15.84 -9.19
CA ALA A 261 5.56 14.73 -9.48
C ALA A 261 4.77 13.45 -9.81
N ASP A 262 5.38 12.49 -10.50
CA ASP A 262 4.71 11.24 -10.89
C ASP A 262 4.27 10.38 -9.70
N ASN A 263 4.93 10.55 -8.55
CA ASN A 263 4.63 9.85 -7.30
C ASN A 263 3.72 10.65 -6.34
N ALA A 264 3.20 11.81 -6.77
CA ALA A 264 2.26 12.60 -5.97
C ALA A 264 0.96 11.81 -5.78
N PHE A 265 0.42 11.82 -4.55
CA PHE A 265 -0.77 11.07 -4.20
C PHE A 265 -1.81 11.94 -3.48
N VAL A 266 -3.04 11.46 -3.47
CA VAL A 266 -4.17 12.07 -2.78
C VAL A 266 -4.96 11.01 -2.01
N ILE A 267 -5.68 11.43 -0.97
CA ILE A 267 -6.67 10.59 -0.29
C ILE A 267 -8.01 10.80 -1.00
N ILE A 268 -8.66 9.72 -1.43
CA ILE A 268 -9.97 9.77 -2.07
C ILE A 268 -11.00 10.21 -1.04
N VAL A 269 -11.76 11.25 -1.38
CA VAL A 269 -12.88 11.77 -0.56
C VAL A 269 -14.23 11.62 -1.25
N ASP A 270 -14.22 11.30 -2.54
CA ASP A 270 -15.42 11.04 -3.35
C ASP A 270 -15.11 9.98 -4.42
N ASN A 271 -15.98 8.98 -4.55
CA ASN A 271 -15.83 7.90 -5.54
C ASN A 271 -15.74 8.39 -6.99
N ARG A 272 -16.28 9.58 -7.31
CA ARG A 272 -16.19 10.19 -8.65
C ARG A 272 -14.75 10.56 -9.04
N GLN A 273 -13.82 10.61 -8.07
CA GLN A 273 -12.39 10.84 -8.31
C GLN A 273 -11.72 9.63 -8.98
N VAL A 274 -12.32 8.44 -8.87
CA VAL A 274 -11.73 7.18 -9.34
C VAL A 274 -12.25 6.84 -10.73
N ASN A 275 -11.35 6.36 -11.59
CA ASN A 275 -11.66 5.80 -12.89
C ASN A 275 -10.91 4.47 -13.10
N LYS A 276 -11.11 3.84 -14.25
CA LYS A 276 -10.50 2.54 -14.59
C LYS A 276 -8.97 2.52 -14.62
N ASN A 277 -8.32 3.69 -14.76
CA ASN A 277 -6.88 3.84 -14.82
C ASN A 277 -6.28 4.27 -13.47
N THR A 278 -7.10 4.48 -12.44
CA THR A 278 -6.64 4.92 -11.12
C THR A 278 -5.74 3.87 -10.47
N ILE A 279 -4.56 4.31 -10.03
CA ILE A 279 -3.56 3.47 -9.37
C ILE A 279 -3.56 3.79 -7.87
N PHE A 280 -3.95 2.81 -7.06
CA PHE A 280 -3.92 2.88 -5.60
C PHE A 280 -2.54 2.49 -5.04
N ILE A 281 -2.12 3.15 -3.95
CA ILE A 281 -0.78 3.01 -3.36
C ILE A 281 -0.78 2.71 -1.86
N ASP A 282 -1.96 2.56 -1.26
CA ASP A 282 -2.17 2.16 0.13
C ASP A 282 -1.73 0.73 0.45
#